data_AF-X1GIX4-F1
#
_entry.id   AF-X1GIX4-F1
#
_cell.length_a   1.000
_cell.length_b   1.000
_cell.length_c   1.000
_cell.angle_alpha   90.00
_cell.angle_beta   90.00
_cell.angle_gamma   90.00
#
_symmetry.space_group_name_H-M   'P 1'
#
loop_
_entity.id
_entity.type
_entity.pdbx_description
1 polymer ?
#
loop_
_entity_poly.entity_id
_entity_poly.type
_entity_poly.pdbx_seq_one_letter_code
_entity_poly.pdbx_strand_id
1 'polypeptide(L)'
;NREVPGDEQGVSVTFPSLPQKVKKGDCVFLADGTLELKVKDLTSTDIICRIVRGGELTSHKGINIPNISMDIPSLTEKDYQDIFFGIENKVDFIGLSFTRNAEDVLRARKILKENGAEDISLIAKIEKKEAIDNLKEIIEVSDGIMIARGDLGVEIPLENMPLVQKNIIKRCNFVGKPVITATQMLMSMVNVPRPTRAEVTDVANAILDGTDAIMLSEETAVGNYPV
;
A
#
# COMPACT_ATOMS: atom_id res chain seq x y z
N ASN A 1 14.66 18.69 9.68
CA ASN A 1 14.42 17.52 10.53
C ASN A 1 15.40 17.51 11.68
N ARG A 2 14.93 17.22 12.90
CA ARG A 2 15.81 16.85 14.00
C ARG A 2 15.85 15.33 14.06
N GLU A 3 17.02 14.74 13.89
CA GLU A 3 17.20 13.29 14.10
C GLU A 3 17.34 13.05 15.60
N VAL A 4 16.24 12.64 16.21
CA VAL A 4 16.16 12.33 17.64
C VAL A 4 15.72 10.88 17.80
N PRO A 5 16.37 10.11 18.70
CA PRO A 5 15.87 8.82 19.14
C PRO A 5 14.43 8.95 19.63
N GLY A 6 13.58 8.01 19.23
CA GLY A 6 12.17 8.03 19.57
C GLY A 6 11.91 7.57 21.01
N ASP A 7 10.98 8.23 21.68
CA ASP A 7 10.43 7.87 22.99
C ASP A 7 8.92 8.15 23.03
N GLU A 8 8.29 8.06 24.21
CA GLU A 8 6.86 8.33 24.37
C GLU A 8 6.46 9.81 24.14
N GLN A 9 7.42 10.74 24.10
CA GLN A 9 7.18 12.17 23.87
C GLN A 9 7.33 12.55 22.39
N GLY A 10 8.10 11.80 21.61
CA GLY A 10 8.26 12.07 20.18
C GLY A 10 9.09 11.05 19.42
N VAL A 11 8.85 11.00 18.11
CA VAL A 11 9.62 10.17 17.16
C VAL A 11 10.01 10.99 15.95
N SER A 12 11.13 10.65 15.32
CA SER A 12 11.57 11.27 14.06
C SER A 12 10.89 10.60 12.85
N VAL A 13 10.67 11.38 11.80
CA VAL A 13 10.13 10.90 10.51
C VAL A 13 11.17 11.09 9.42
N THR A 14 11.16 10.24 8.39
CA THR A 14 12.10 10.31 7.26
C THR A 14 11.77 11.40 6.24
N PHE A 15 10.71 12.19 6.46
CA PHE A 15 10.25 13.22 5.54
C PHE A 15 10.35 14.63 6.16
N PRO A 16 11.45 15.36 5.96
CA PRO A 16 11.69 16.65 6.61
C PRO A 16 10.68 17.74 6.27
N SER A 17 10.00 17.63 5.14
CA SER A 17 9.01 18.59 4.68
C SER A 17 7.58 18.28 5.13
N LEU A 18 7.38 17.21 5.90
CA LEU A 18 6.07 16.82 6.41
C LEU A 18 5.35 17.95 7.16
N PRO A 19 6.00 18.73 8.06
CA PRO A 19 5.33 19.81 8.77
C PRO A 19 4.73 20.90 7.85
N GLN A 20 5.25 21.07 6.64
CA GLN A 20 4.73 22.04 5.67
C GLN A 20 3.54 21.51 4.85
N LYS A 21 3.29 20.20 4.87
CA LYS A 21 2.22 19.56 4.11
C LYS A 21 0.95 19.30 4.92
N VAL A 22 1.09 19.15 6.24
CA VAL A 22 -0.02 18.91 7.16
C VAL A 22 -0.66 20.22 7.63
N LYS A 23 -1.91 20.15 8.07
CA LYS A 23 -2.65 21.25 8.70
C LYS A 23 -3.28 20.80 10.02
N LYS A 24 -3.58 21.77 10.89
CA LYS A 24 -4.31 21.50 12.14
C LYS A 24 -5.62 20.77 11.83
N GLY A 25 -5.88 19.69 12.58
CA GLY A 25 -7.06 18.85 12.41
C GLY A 25 -6.87 17.63 11.52
N ASP A 26 -5.79 17.52 10.75
CA ASP A 26 -5.49 16.31 9.97
C ASP A 26 -5.29 15.09 10.88
N CYS A 27 -5.66 13.92 10.38
CA CYS A 27 -5.41 12.64 11.04
C CYS A 27 -4.09 12.04 10.55
N VAL A 28 -3.22 11.68 11.49
CA VAL A 28 -1.97 10.98 11.23
C VAL A 28 -2.09 9.58 11.79
N PHE A 29 -1.89 8.59 10.92
CA PHE A 29 -1.95 7.18 11.26
C PHE A 29 -0.53 6.61 11.30
N LEU A 30 -0.26 5.79 12.32
CA LEU A 30 1.02 5.10 12.46
C LEU A 30 0.78 3.59 12.55
N ALA A 31 1.78 2.82 12.12
CA ALA A 31 1.76 1.36 12.14
C ALA A 31 0.47 0.81 11.50
N ASP A 32 0.30 1.09 10.20
CA ASP A 32 -0.78 0.57 9.36
C ASP A 32 -2.17 0.91 9.90
N GLY A 33 -2.30 2.12 10.43
CA GLY A 33 -3.55 2.60 11.00
C GLY A 33 -3.82 2.14 12.43
N THR A 34 -2.99 1.33 13.07
CA THR A 34 -3.26 0.87 14.44
C THR A 34 -3.27 2.01 15.47
N LEU A 35 -2.38 2.99 15.31
CA LEU A 35 -2.39 4.23 16.10
C LEU A 35 -2.98 5.38 15.29
N GLU A 36 -3.75 6.23 15.96
CA GLU A 36 -4.36 7.42 15.37
C GLU A 36 -4.02 8.66 16.20
N LEU A 37 -3.48 9.65 15.53
CA LEU A 37 -3.10 10.94 16.07
C LEU A 37 -3.87 12.05 15.32
N LYS A 38 -4.16 13.15 16.01
CA LYS A 38 -4.77 14.35 15.40
C LYS A 38 -3.87 15.56 15.55
N VAL A 39 -3.53 16.21 14.45
CA VAL A 39 -2.66 17.39 14.46
C VAL A 39 -3.31 18.51 15.27
N LYS A 40 -2.64 18.92 16.35
CA LYS A 40 -3.07 20.00 17.25
C LYS A 40 -2.35 21.30 16.91
N ASP A 41 -1.05 21.24 16.69
CA ASP A 41 -0.23 22.40 16.35
C ASP A 41 0.96 22.03 15.45
N LEU A 42 1.57 23.04 14.86
CA LEU A 42 2.69 22.89 13.93
C LEU A 42 3.79 23.89 14.28
N THR A 43 5.04 23.44 14.23
CA THR A 43 6.21 24.32 14.20
C THR A 43 6.86 24.25 12.82
N SER A 44 7.96 24.97 12.61
CA SER A 44 8.74 24.84 11.37
C SER A 44 9.34 23.45 11.18
N THR A 45 9.49 22.68 12.25
CA THR A 45 10.20 21.39 12.28
C THR A 45 9.37 20.22 12.80
N ASP A 46 8.30 20.47 13.54
CA ASP A 46 7.60 19.46 14.32
C ASP A 46 6.09 19.51 14.11
N ILE A 47 5.47 18.34 14.21
CA ILE A 47 4.03 18.16 14.15
C ILE A 47 3.57 17.76 15.56
N ILE A 48 2.86 18.66 16.23
CA ILE A 48 2.37 18.43 17.59
C ILE A 48 0.99 17.80 17.47
N CYS A 49 0.89 16.54 17.87
CA CYS A 49 -0.34 15.77 17.79
C CYS A 49 -0.98 15.50 19.15
N ARG A 50 -2.29 15.25 19.15
CA ARG A 50 -3.02 14.61 20.24
C ARG A 50 -3.26 13.16 19.88
N ILE A 51 -2.95 12.23 20.79
CA ILE A 51 -3.30 10.81 20.62
C ILE A 51 -4.83 10.66 20.65
N VAL A 52 -5.40 10.07 19.60
CA VAL A 52 -6.82 9.68 19.52
C VAL A 52 -6.95 8.21 19.89
N ARG A 53 -6.10 7.36 19.30
CA ARG A 53 -5.95 5.94 19.64
C ARG A 53 -4.46 5.64 19.82
N GLY A 54 -4.08 5.27 21.04
CA GLY A 54 -2.71 4.90 21.39
C GLY A 54 -2.43 3.41 21.19
N GLY A 55 -1.19 3.01 21.42
CA GLY A 55 -0.73 1.63 21.30
C GLY A 55 0.79 1.55 21.41
N GLU A 56 1.32 0.35 21.18
CA GLU A 56 2.77 0.15 21.05
C GLU A 56 3.23 0.59 19.65
N LEU A 57 4.24 1.45 19.60
CA LEU A 57 4.89 1.88 18.37
C LEU A 57 6.31 1.33 18.37
N THR A 58 6.63 0.49 17.39
CA THR A 58 7.99 -0.03 17.20
C THR A 58 8.73 0.75 16.10
N SER A 59 10.03 0.53 15.97
CA SER A 59 10.87 1.24 14.99
C SER A 59 10.45 0.98 13.55
N HIS A 60 10.71 1.95 12.67
CA HIS A 60 10.50 1.87 11.22
C HIS A 60 9.06 1.56 10.77
N LYS A 61 8.07 1.95 11.59
CA LYS A 61 6.66 1.84 11.21
C LYS A 61 6.23 2.92 10.24
N GLY A 62 5.34 2.54 9.33
CA GLY A 62 4.77 3.43 8.32
C GLY A 62 3.97 4.58 8.94
N ILE A 63 3.94 5.70 8.22
CA ILE A 63 3.12 6.87 8.51
C ILE A 63 2.18 7.11 7.33
N ASN A 64 0.90 7.27 7.62
CA ASN A 64 -0.13 7.58 6.62
C ASN A 64 -0.86 8.85 7.04
N ILE A 65 -1.01 9.79 6.11
CA ILE A 65 -1.77 11.02 6.31
C ILE A 65 -2.72 11.16 5.13
N PRO A 66 -3.99 10.75 5.28
CA PRO A 66 -4.92 10.73 4.17
C PRO A 66 -5.12 12.11 3.57
N ASN A 67 -5.28 12.15 2.25
CA ASN A 67 -5.50 13.37 1.45
C ASN A 67 -4.30 14.34 1.38
N ILE A 68 -3.09 13.89 1.74
CA ILE A 68 -1.86 14.64 1.51
C ILE A 68 -1.04 13.97 0.41
N SER A 69 -0.86 14.68 -0.71
CA SER A 69 0.11 14.28 -1.72
C SER A 69 1.52 14.51 -1.21
N MET A 70 2.26 13.43 -0.98
CA MET A 70 3.70 13.51 -0.75
C MET A 70 4.41 13.65 -2.09
N ASP A 71 5.28 14.66 -2.24
CA ASP A 71 6.09 14.87 -3.46
C ASP A 71 7.28 13.91 -3.44
N ILE A 72 7.00 12.63 -3.22
CA ILE A 72 7.97 11.56 -3.26
C ILE A 72 7.92 10.99 -4.69
N PRO A 73 9.08 10.81 -5.35
CA PRO A 73 9.15 10.10 -6.61
C PRO A 73 8.44 8.75 -6.52
N SER A 74 7.79 8.33 -7.61
CA SER A 74 7.13 7.02 -7.66
C SER A 74 8.10 5.84 -7.61
N LEU A 75 9.36 6.09 -7.97
CA LEU A 75 10.46 5.14 -7.88
C LEU A 75 11.62 5.82 -7.16
N THR A 76 12.08 5.18 -6.10
CA THR A 76 13.30 5.54 -5.38
C THR A 76 14.53 4.93 -6.04
N GLU A 77 15.72 5.41 -5.70
CA GLU A 77 16.99 4.82 -6.19
C GLU A 77 17.08 3.32 -5.89
N LYS A 78 16.55 2.87 -4.75
CA LYS A 78 16.46 1.46 -4.41
C LYS A 78 15.52 0.71 -5.35
N ASP A 79 14.36 1.27 -5.68
CA ASP A 79 13.40 0.63 -6.59
C ASP A 79 14.01 0.45 -7.99
N TYR A 80 14.84 1.39 -8.46
CA TYR A 80 15.61 1.19 -9.69
C TYR A 80 16.53 -0.03 -9.60
N GLN A 81 17.28 -0.16 -8.51
CA GLN A 81 18.17 -1.32 -8.30
C GLN A 81 17.38 -2.63 -8.25
N ASP A 82 16.22 -2.64 -7.59
CA ASP A 82 15.36 -3.81 -7.50
C ASP A 82 14.76 -4.19 -8.88
N ILE A 83 14.41 -3.21 -9.72
CA ILE A 83 13.97 -3.45 -11.11
C ILE A 83 15.10 -4.11 -11.91
N PHE A 84 16.33 -3.59 -11.84
CA PHE A 84 17.46 -4.20 -12.53
C PHE A 84 17.76 -5.62 -12.05
N PHE A 85 17.66 -5.85 -10.74
CA PHE A 85 17.74 -7.20 -10.17
C PHE A 85 16.65 -8.12 -10.74
N GLY A 86 15.42 -7.63 -10.87
CA GLY A 86 14.30 -8.37 -11.48
C GLY A 86 14.57 -8.74 -12.94
N ILE A 87 15.13 -7.80 -13.73
CA ILE A 87 15.54 -8.03 -15.12
C ILE A 87 16.62 -9.12 -15.21
N GLU A 88 17.67 -9.01 -14.39
CA GLU A 88 18.77 -9.97 -14.37
C GLU A 88 18.29 -11.39 -14.03
N ASN A 89 17.34 -11.50 -13.11
CA ASN A 89 16.78 -12.78 -12.65
C ASN A 89 15.56 -13.25 -13.46
N LYS A 90 15.14 -12.51 -14.50
CA LYS A 90 14.02 -12.86 -15.38
C LYS A 90 12.73 -13.16 -14.61
N VAL A 91 12.38 -12.28 -13.68
CA VAL A 91 11.10 -12.39 -12.96
C VAL A 91 9.93 -12.18 -13.91
N ASP A 92 8.82 -12.87 -13.69
CA ASP A 92 7.64 -12.75 -14.55
C ASP A 92 6.84 -11.46 -14.27
N PHE A 93 6.85 -11.01 -13.01
CA PHE A 93 6.04 -9.88 -12.54
C PHE A 93 6.85 -8.94 -11.65
N ILE A 94 6.60 -7.63 -11.80
CA ILE A 94 7.06 -6.59 -10.87
C ILE A 94 5.83 -5.88 -10.29
N GLY A 95 5.72 -5.86 -8.97
CA GLY A 95 4.70 -5.12 -8.24
C GLY A 95 5.11 -3.68 -7.99
N LEU A 96 4.36 -2.71 -8.51
CA LEU A 96 4.62 -1.27 -8.35
C LEU A 96 3.87 -0.73 -7.12
N SER A 97 4.59 -0.56 -6.02
CA SER A 97 4.04 0.00 -4.78
C SER A 97 3.71 1.48 -4.91
N PHE A 98 2.68 1.91 -4.19
CA PHE A 98 2.18 3.27 -4.09
C PHE A 98 1.91 3.94 -5.44
N THR A 99 1.43 3.17 -6.42
CA THR A 99 1.03 3.70 -7.73
C THR A 99 -0.10 4.72 -7.55
N ARG A 100 0.06 5.95 -8.05
CA ARG A 100 -0.95 7.02 -7.90
C ARG A 100 -1.65 7.39 -9.20
N ASN A 101 -0.99 7.20 -10.34
CA ASN A 101 -1.45 7.62 -11.66
C ASN A 101 -0.79 6.75 -12.75
N ALA A 102 -1.20 6.92 -14.00
CA ALA A 102 -0.65 6.16 -15.12
C ALA A 102 0.85 6.42 -15.37
N GLU A 103 1.33 7.63 -15.11
CA GLU A 103 2.73 8.01 -15.34
C GLU A 103 3.70 7.20 -14.45
N ASP A 104 3.30 6.87 -13.22
CA ASP A 104 4.08 6.03 -12.31
C ASP A 104 4.38 4.64 -12.94
N VAL A 105 3.39 4.06 -13.63
CA VAL A 105 3.53 2.76 -14.33
C VAL A 105 4.33 2.92 -15.62
N LEU A 106 4.08 3.98 -16.39
CA LEU A 106 4.78 4.24 -17.65
C LEU A 106 6.28 4.47 -17.44
N ARG A 107 6.69 5.05 -16.31
CA ARG A 107 8.12 5.17 -15.94
C ARG A 107 8.76 3.81 -15.78
N ALA A 108 8.15 2.90 -15.01
CA ALA A 108 8.66 1.53 -14.87
C ALA A 108 8.71 0.80 -16.21
N ARG A 109 7.66 0.96 -17.03
CA ARG A 109 7.59 0.37 -18.38
C ARG A 109 8.71 0.88 -19.30
N LYS A 110 9.04 2.17 -19.21
CA LYS A 110 10.14 2.77 -19.97
C LYS A 110 11.49 2.14 -19.60
N ILE A 111 11.74 1.91 -18.31
CA ILE A 111 12.98 1.26 -17.83
C ILE A 111 13.08 -0.17 -18.41
N LEU A 112 12.00 -0.95 -18.33
CA LEU A 112 11.97 -2.32 -18.88
C LEU A 112 12.26 -2.31 -20.39
N LYS A 113 11.63 -1.40 -21.13
CA LYS A 113 11.84 -1.23 -22.57
C LYS A 113 13.27 -0.87 -22.94
N GLU A 114 13.89 0.09 -22.24
CA GLU A 114 15.27 0.50 -22.48
C GLU A 114 16.29 -0.62 -22.21
N ASN A 115 15.89 -1.64 -21.44
CA ASN A 115 16.72 -2.80 -21.11
C ASN A 115 16.29 -4.09 -21.82
N GLY A 116 15.36 -4.02 -22.77
CA GLY A 116 14.90 -5.18 -23.54
C GLY A 116 14.12 -6.23 -22.75
N ALA A 117 13.50 -5.84 -21.63
CA ALA A 117 12.76 -6.70 -20.71
C ALA A 117 11.23 -6.42 -20.76
N GLU A 118 10.70 -6.18 -21.96
CA GLU A 118 9.28 -5.85 -22.17
C GLU A 118 8.32 -7.01 -21.87
N ASP A 119 8.85 -8.22 -21.70
CA ASP A 119 8.14 -9.44 -21.32
C ASP A 119 7.75 -9.49 -19.83
N ILE A 120 8.43 -8.72 -18.99
CA ILE A 120 8.10 -8.62 -17.56
C ILE A 120 6.81 -7.81 -17.38
N SER A 121 5.84 -8.40 -16.69
CA SER A 121 4.52 -7.78 -16.46
C SER A 121 4.54 -6.84 -15.25
N LEU A 122 3.95 -5.65 -15.41
CA LEU A 122 3.82 -4.65 -14.34
C LEU A 122 2.46 -4.76 -13.64
N ILE A 123 2.47 -5.08 -12.36
CA ILE A 123 1.28 -5.15 -11.51
C ILE A 123 1.20 -3.88 -10.65
N ALA A 124 0.26 -2.99 -10.94
CA ALA A 124 0.09 -1.78 -10.13
C ALA A 124 -0.62 -2.09 -8.81
N LYS A 125 -0.01 -1.70 -7.68
CA LYS A 125 -0.59 -1.85 -6.35
C LYS A 125 -1.45 -0.64 -6.01
N ILE A 126 -2.73 -0.89 -5.75
CA ILE A 126 -3.71 0.13 -5.36
C ILE A 126 -3.70 0.25 -3.84
N GLU A 127 -2.94 1.24 -3.37
CA GLU A 127 -2.64 1.48 -1.95
C GLU A 127 -3.03 2.89 -1.51
N LYS A 128 -3.29 3.78 -2.47
CA LYS A 128 -3.54 5.21 -2.25
C LYS A 128 -4.90 5.62 -2.76
N LYS A 129 -5.48 6.64 -2.13
CA LYS A 129 -6.77 7.20 -2.55
C LYS A 129 -6.68 7.76 -3.97
N GLU A 130 -5.58 8.42 -4.32
CA GLU A 130 -5.32 8.95 -5.66
C GLU A 130 -5.36 7.84 -6.73
N ALA A 131 -4.93 6.63 -6.37
CA ALA A 131 -4.99 5.47 -7.27
C ALA A 131 -6.44 5.05 -7.59
N ILE A 132 -7.36 5.22 -6.63
CA ILE A 132 -8.80 4.99 -6.86
C ILE A 132 -9.35 6.06 -7.81
N ASP A 133 -8.99 7.33 -7.58
CA ASP A 133 -9.44 8.45 -8.39
C ASP A 133 -8.94 8.32 -9.85
N ASN A 134 -7.72 7.82 -10.04
CA ASN A 134 -7.07 7.58 -11.33
C ASN A 134 -7.16 6.12 -11.81
N LEU A 135 -8.07 5.32 -11.25
CA LEU A 135 -8.08 3.86 -11.47
C LEU A 135 -8.17 3.47 -12.95
N LYS A 136 -8.94 4.22 -13.74
CA LYS A 136 -9.15 3.92 -15.16
C LYS A 136 -7.82 3.97 -15.94
N GLU A 137 -7.07 5.06 -15.81
CA GLU A 137 -5.82 5.25 -16.54
C GLU A 137 -4.72 4.30 -16.05
N ILE A 138 -4.68 4.00 -14.74
CA ILE A 138 -3.75 3.01 -14.16
C ILE A 138 -4.05 1.62 -14.75
N ILE A 139 -5.32 1.21 -14.77
CA ILE A 139 -5.73 -0.06 -15.39
C ILE A 139 -5.30 -0.08 -16.85
N GLU A 140 -5.49 0.99 -17.62
CA GLU A 140 -5.15 1.02 -19.05
C GLU A 140 -3.65 0.75 -19.32
N VAL A 141 -2.74 1.24 -18.48
CA VAL A 141 -1.29 1.12 -18.69
C VAL A 141 -0.60 -0.03 -17.94
N SER A 142 -1.28 -0.67 -16.99
CA SER A 142 -0.74 -1.80 -16.19
C SER A 142 -1.01 -3.14 -16.85
N ASP A 143 -0.22 -4.17 -16.57
CA ASP A 143 -0.48 -5.54 -17.05
C ASP A 143 -1.42 -6.30 -16.10
N GLY A 144 -1.52 -5.85 -14.85
CA GLY A 144 -2.50 -6.31 -13.88
C GLY A 144 -2.60 -5.35 -12.69
N ILE A 145 -3.51 -5.65 -11.77
CA ILE A 145 -3.78 -4.85 -10.58
C ILE A 145 -3.64 -5.71 -9.33
N MET A 146 -3.09 -5.13 -8.26
CA MET A 146 -3.12 -5.71 -6.92
C MET A 146 -3.86 -4.78 -5.95
N ILE A 147 -4.87 -5.29 -5.27
CA ILE A 147 -5.65 -4.57 -4.26
C ILE A 147 -4.99 -4.79 -2.91
N ALA A 148 -4.21 -3.83 -2.43
CA ALA A 148 -3.48 -3.90 -1.17
C ALA A 148 -4.31 -3.26 -0.05
N ARG A 149 -5.19 -4.08 0.54
CA ARG A 149 -6.25 -3.67 1.47
C ARG A 149 -5.74 -3.11 2.79
N GLY A 150 -4.57 -3.58 3.26
CA GLY A 150 -3.90 -3.07 4.46
C GLY A 150 -3.59 -1.59 4.34
N ASP A 151 -2.75 -1.21 3.38
CA ASP A 151 -2.42 0.19 3.10
C ASP A 151 -3.64 1.01 2.69
N LEU A 152 -4.45 0.48 1.77
CA LEU A 152 -5.60 1.20 1.26
C LEU A 152 -6.65 1.46 2.35
N GLY A 153 -6.80 0.54 3.31
CA GLY A 153 -7.73 0.65 4.44
C GLY A 153 -7.39 1.77 5.41
N VAL A 154 -6.15 2.29 5.36
CA VAL A 154 -5.73 3.48 6.11
C VAL A 154 -6.09 4.77 5.35
N GLU A 155 -6.20 4.71 4.02
CA GLU A 155 -6.41 5.87 3.15
C GLU A 155 -7.89 6.19 2.91
N ILE A 156 -8.78 5.21 3.04
CA ILE A 156 -10.23 5.36 2.81
C ILE A 156 -11.04 4.92 4.04
N PRO A 157 -12.29 5.40 4.20
CA PRO A 157 -13.19 4.86 5.22
C PRO A 157 -13.34 3.34 5.07
N LEU A 158 -13.16 2.60 6.16
CA LEU A 158 -13.14 1.13 6.16
C LEU A 158 -14.43 0.53 5.57
N GLU A 159 -15.57 1.16 5.82
CA GLU A 159 -16.87 0.77 5.29
C GLU A 159 -16.95 0.82 3.76
N ASN A 160 -16.08 1.60 3.11
CA ASN A 160 -16.00 1.68 1.65
C ASN A 160 -15.10 0.61 1.04
N MET A 161 -14.25 -0.06 1.82
CA MET A 161 -13.30 -1.06 1.32
C MET A 161 -13.96 -2.16 0.49
N PRO A 162 -15.09 -2.77 0.92
CA PRO A 162 -15.75 -3.81 0.11
C PRO A 162 -16.27 -3.28 -1.23
N LEU A 163 -16.73 -2.03 -1.28
CA LEU A 163 -17.25 -1.40 -2.49
C LEU A 163 -16.11 -1.10 -3.48
N VAL A 164 -15.00 -0.58 -2.97
CA VAL A 164 -13.81 -0.27 -3.77
C VAL A 164 -13.20 -1.54 -4.36
N GLN A 165 -13.01 -2.59 -3.55
CA GLN A 165 -12.51 -3.90 -4.01
C GLN A 165 -13.38 -4.44 -5.17
N LYS A 166 -14.70 -4.52 -4.97
CA LYS A 166 -15.64 -4.98 -6.00
C LYS A 166 -15.57 -4.13 -7.27
N ASN A 167 -15.42 -2.81 -7.14
CA ASN A 167 -15.30 -1.93 -8.29
C ASN A 167 -14.03 -2.18 -9.09
N ILE A 168 -12.88 -2.34 -8.41
CA ILE A 168 -11.59 -2.63 -9.03
C ILE A 168 -11.66 -3.96 -9.76
N ILE A 169 -12.11 -5.03 -9.09
CA ILE A 169 -12.23 -6.37 -9.68
C ILE A 169 -13.13 -6.32 -10.92
N LYS A 170 -14.32 -5.71 -10.81
CA LYS A 170 -15.26 -5.59 -11.93
C LYS A 170 -14.65 -4.86 -13.14
N ARG A 171 -13.88 -3.79 -12.92
CA ARG A 171 -13.24 -3.04 -14.01
C ARG A 171 -12.12 -3.86 -14.66
N CYS A 172 -11.29 -4.54 -13.87
CA CYS A 172 -10.23 -5.41 -14.37
C CYS A 172 -10.81 -6.55 -15.22
N ASN A 173 -11.85 -7.22 -14.72
CA ASN A 173 -12.56 -8.27 -15.44
C ASN A 173 -13.19 -7.76 -16.75
N PHE A 174 -13.76 -6.55 -16.74
CA PHE A 174 -14.35 -5.95 -17.93
C PHE A 174 -13.33 -5.70 -19.05
N VAL A 175 -12.09 -5.34 -18.71
CA VAL A 175 -11.02 -5.09 -19.68
C VAL A 175 -10.10 -6.30 -19.90
N GLY A 176 -10.36 -7.43 -19.23
CA GLY A 176 -9.55 -8.65 -19.32
C GLY A 176 -8.14 -8.52 -18.74
N LYS A 177 -7.96 -7.71 -17.69
CA LYS A 177 -6.68 -7.60 -16.98
C LYS A 177 -6.74 -8.35 -15.64
N PRO A 178 -5.70 -9.13 -15.27
CA PRO A 178 -5.68 -9.88 -14.04
C PRO A 178 -5.72 -8.97 -12.81
N VAL A 179 -6.44 -9.40 -11.77
CA VAL A 179 -6.56 -8.71 -10.48
C VAL A 179 -6.28 -9.64 -9.30
N ILE A 180 -5.40 -9.18 -8.42
CA ILE A 180 -4.95 -9.90 -7.21
C ILE A 180 -5.56 -9.22 -5.99
N THR A 181 -6.31 -9.95 -5.16
CA THR A 181 -6.74 -9.45 -3.85
C THR A 181 -5.69 -9.82 -2.80
N ALA A 182 -5.12 -8.81 -2.14
CA ALA A 182 -3.94 -8.96 -1.30
C ALA A 182 -4.12 -8.38 0.11
N THR A 183 -3.22 -8.79 1.01
CA THR A 183 -3.10 -8.41 2.43
C THR A 183 -4.28 -8.82 3.30
N GLN A 184 -4.00 -9.21 4.54
CA GLN A 184 -5.02 -9.56 5.55
C GLN A 184 -6.04 -10.62 5.09
N MET A 185 -5.64 -11.56 4.22
CA MET A 185 -6.55 -12.60 3.72
C MET A 185 -6.79 -13.66 4.81
N LEU A 186 -5.74 -14.11 5.49
CA LEU A 186 -5.77 -15.12 6.55
C LEU A 186 -4.88 -14.70 7.73
N MET A 187 -4.83 -13.41 8.06
CA MET A 187 -3.87 -12.82 9.01
C MET A 187 -3.77 -13.55 10.36
N SER A 188 -4.88 -14.08 10.88
CA SER A 188 -4.87 -14.85 12.13
C SER A 188 -3.97 -16.09 12.04
N MET A 189 -3.82 -16.66 10.84
CA MET A 189 -3.02 -17.87 10.59
C MET A 189 -1.52 -17.67 10.74
N VAL A 190 -1.04 -16.43 10.87
CA VAL A 190 0.34 -16.16 11.32
C VAL A 190 0.60 -16.82 12.68
N ASN A 191 -0.38 -16.80 13.57
CA ASN A 191 -0.20 -17.23 14.97
C ASN A 191 -1.06 -18.43 15.38
N VAL A 192 -2.08 -18.79 14.62
CA VAL A 192 -2.96 -19.93 14.93
C VAL A 192 -3.15 -20.84 13.71
N PRO A 193 -3.34 -22.16 13.89
CA PRO A 193 -3.40 -23.09 12.76
C PRO A 193 -4.73 -23.06 11.97
N ARG A 194 -5.68 -22.20 12.35
CA ARG A 194 -7.00 -22.13 11.70
C ARG A 194 -7.44 -20.68 11.54
N PRO A 195 -8.00 -20.31 10.37
CA PRO A 195 -8.52 -18.98 10.16
C PRO A 195 -9.85 -18.79 10.88
N THR A 196 -10.21 -17.53 11.06
CA THR A 196 -11.53 -17.13 11.54
C THR A 196 -12.60 -17.33 10.46
N ARG A 197 -13.88 -17.41 10.89
CA ARG A 197 -15.00 -17.45 9.94
C ARG A 197 -15.09 -16.20 9.06
N ALA A 198 -14.66 -15.05 9.60
CA ALA A 198 -14.64 -13.79 8.88
C ALA A 198 -13.65 -13.85 7.71
N GLU A 199 -12.41 -14.30 7.96
CA GLU A 199 -11.38 -14.46 6.93
C GLU A 199 -11.79 -15.46 5.84
N VAL A 200 -12.36 -16.61 6.23
CA VAL A 200 -12.89 -17.59 5.26
C VAL A 200 -13.97 -16.97 4.37
N THR A 201 -14.87 -16.18 4.96
CA THR A 201 -15.95 -15.50 4.23
C THR A 201 -15.39 -14.39 3.33
N ASP A 202 -14.37 -13.67 3.78
CA ASP A 202 -13.70 -12.62 3.02
C ASP A 202 -13.00 -13.19 1.77
N VAL A 203 -12.18 -14.23 1.93
CA VAL A 203 -11.54 -14.95 0.82
C VAL A 203 -12.59 -15.48 -0.17
N ALA A 204 -13.64 -16.13 0.33
CA ALA A 204 -14.70 -16.66 -0.52
C ALA A 204 -15.41 -15.55 -1.32
N ASN A 205 -15.68 -14.40 -0.69
CA ASN A 205 -16.31 -13.27 -1.39
C ASN A 205 -15.38 -12.65 -2.44
N ALA A 206 -14.08 -12.52 -2.18
CA ALA A 206 -13.12 -12.04 -3.19
C ALA A 206 -13.08 -12.95 -4.42
N ILE A 207 -13.15 -14.28 -4.22
CA ILE A 207 -13.25 -15.26 -5.31
C ILE A 207 -14.57 -15.11 -6.06
N LEU A 208 -15.70 -14.99 -5.35
CA LEU A 208 -17.02 -14.81 -5.97
C LEU A 208 -17.17 -13.48 -6.71
N ASP A 209 -16.44 -12.44 -6.29
CA ASP A 209 -16.33 -11.17 -7.01
C ASP A 209 -15.55 -11.30 -8.32
N GLY A 210 -14.78 -12.38 -8.46
CA GLY A 210 -14.03 -12.72 -9.66
C GLY A 210 -12.58 -12.23 -9.63
N THR A 211 -11.91 -12.24 -8.48
CA THR A 211 -10.45 -12.02 -8.43
C THR A 211 -9.72 -13.19 -9.10
N ASP A 212 -8.66 -12.91 -9.87
CA ASP A 212 -7.85 -13.96 -10.53
C ASP A 212 -6.93 -14.70 -9.55
N ALA A 213 -6.44 -13.99 -8.52
CA ALA A 213 -5.62 -14.58 -7.48
C ALA A 213 -5.86 -13.95 -6.11
N ILE A 214 -5.55 -14.72 -5.07
CA ILE A 214 -5.44 -14.26 -3.69
C ILE A 214 -3.97 -14.29 -3.27
N MET A 215 -3.54 -13.34 -2.45
CA MET A 215 -2.17 -13.26 -1.96
C MET A 215 -2.10 -13.48 -0.45
N LEU A 216 -1.24 -14.41 -0.02
CA LEU A 216 -0.79 -14.54 1.36
C LEU A 216 0.53 -13.79 1.51
N SER A 217 0.66 -13.03 2.60
CA SER A 217 1.77 -12.14 2.90
C SER A 217 2.55 -12.68 4.10
N GLU A 218 2.25 -12.18 5.30
CA GLU A 218 2.90 -12.59 6.54
C GLU A 218 2.63 -14.07 6.86
N GLU A 219 1.46 -14.57 6.46
CA GLU A 219 1.01 -15.93 6.75
C GLU A 219 2.02 -16.99 6.26
N THR A 220 2.63 -16.76 5.09
CA THR A 220 3.60 -17.67 4.49
C THR A 220 5.05 -17.25 4.71
N ALA A 221 5.32 -15.94 4.81
CA ALA A 221 6.69 -15.43 4.95
C ALA A 221 7.29 -15.63 6.34
N VAL A 222 6.49 -15.41 7.40
CA VAL A 222 6.95 -15.40 8.80
C VAL A 222 5.99 -16.13 9.75
N GLY A 223 4.86 -16.64 9.25
CA GLY A 223 3.86 -17.32 10.05
C GLY A 223 4.34 -18.65 10.64
N ASN A 224 3.75 -19.01 11.78
CA ASN A 224 4.01 -20.29 12.45
C ASN A 224 3.37 -21.48 11.74
N TYR A 225 2.41 -21.23 10.83
CA TYR A 225 1.64 -22.25 10.12
C TYR A 225 1.52 -21.97 8.62
N PRO A 226 2.65 -21.97 7.87
CA PRO A 226 2.65 -21.63 6.45
C PRO A 226 2.13 -22.74 5.51
N VAL A 227 1.95 -23.98 6.01
CA VAL A 227 1.48 -25.18 5.28
C VAL A 227 0.31 -25.83 6.01
#